data_AF-A0A2A4X9F2-F1
#
_entry.id   AF-A0A2A4X9F2-F1
#
_cell.length_a   1.000
_cell.length_b   1.000
_cell.length_c   1.000
_cell.angle_alpha   90.00
_cell.angle_beta   90.00
_cell.angle_gamma   90.00
#
_symmetry.space_group_name_H-M   'P 1'
#
loop_
_entity.id
_entity.type
_entity.pdbx_description
1 polymer ?
#
loop_
_entity_poly.entity_id
_entity_poly.type
_entity_poly.pdbx_seq_one_letter_code
_entity_poly.pdbx_strand_id
1 'polypeptide(L)'
;MLNVAWAATPDTNSLKSQQHRLESLTNELEAASEHRQQTTHQLKQLKHKLDCNWTLIRAYEVCGQLYGENPDEHVKCSSTAKNDVQSCLNQGVAE
;
A
#
# COMPACT_ATOMS: atom_id res chain seq x y z
N MET A 1 4.75 20.77 -69.30
CA MET A 1 5.34 19.45 -68.99
C MET A 1 5.69 19.43 -67.52
N LEU A 2 5.21 18.41 -66.80
CA LEU A 2 5.78 17.70 -65.62
C LEU A 2 6.40 18.57 -64.50
N ASN A 3 6.10 18.42 -63.20
CA ASN A 3 5.61 17.31 -62.43
C ASN A 3 5.23 17.85 -61.04
N VAL A 4 4.00 17.60 -60.60
CA VAL A 4 3.71 17.59 -59.15
C VAL A 4 3.50 16.12 -58.80
N ALA A 5 4.51 15.50 -58.22
CA ALA A 5 4.38 14.21 -57.57
C ALA A 5 4.82 14.38 -56.12
N TRP A 6 3.84 14.68 -55.28
CA TRP A 6 3.96 14.52 -53.84
C TRP A 6 4.09 13.03 -53.53
N ALA A 7 5.09 12.66 -52.76
CA ALA A 7 5.04 11.50 -51.90
C ALA A 7 6.02 11.72 -50.74
N ALA A 8 5.56 12.43 -49.72
CA ALA A 8 6.16 12.30 -48.39
C ALA A 8 5.92 10.86 -47.93
N THR A 9 6.83 9.95 -48.27
CA THR A 9 6.80 8.59 -47.74
C THR A 9 7.11 8.67 -46.24
N PRO A 10 6.23 8.17 -45.35
CA PRO A 10 6.57 8.09 -43.94
C PRO A 10 7.78 7.17 -43.81
N ASP A 11 8.85 7.70 -43.21
CA ASP A 11 10.10 6.97 -42.99
C ASP A 11 9.80 5.74 -42.12
N THR A 12 9.84 4.56 -42.72
CA THR A 12 9.47 3.28 -42.08
C THR A 12 10.36 2.95 -40.89
N ASN A 13 11.57 3.51 -40.84
CA ASN A 13 12.47 3.39 -39.68
C ASN A 13 11.98 4.26 -38.50
N SER A 14 11.42 5.44 -38.79
CA SER A 14 10.77 6.29 -37.79
C SER A 14 9.53 5.60 -37.20
N LEU A 15 8.74 4.92 -38.02
CA LEU A 15 7.58 4.15 -37.53
C LEU A 15 7.98 2.97 -36.64
N LYS A 16 9.01 2.19 -37.01
CA LYS A 16 9.51 1.07 -36.18
C LYS A 16 10.09 1.54 -34.85
N SER A 17 10.87 2.63 -34.85
CA SER A 17 11.41 3.20 -33.61
C SER A 17 10.31 3.75 -32.70
N GLN A 18 9.27 4.37 -33.26
CA GLN A 18 8.08 4.78 -32.51
C GLN A 18 7.33 3.57 -31.93
N GLN A 19 7.19 2.50 -32.70
CA GLN A 19 6.56 1.26 -32.21
C GLN A 19 7.33 0.67 -31.02
N HIS A 20 8.65 0.49 -31.12
CA HIS A 20 9.44 -0.02 -30.00
C HIS A 20 9.39 0.89 -28.77
N ARG A 21 9.32 2.21 -28.98
CA ARG A 21 9.16 3.16 -27.88
C ARG A 21 7.79 3.02 -27.20
N LEU A 22 6.73 2.79 -27.97
CA LEU A 22 5.39 2.52 -27.43
C LEU A 22 5.36 1.19 -26.66
N GLU A 23 6.02 0.15 -27.16
CA GLU A 23 6.16 -1.14 -26.47
C GLU A 23 6.91 -0.96 -25.14
N SER A 24 8.03 -0.24 -25.14
CA SER A 24 8.78 0.08 -23.90
C SER A 24 7.94 0.84 -22.89
N LEU A 25 7.25 1.90 -23.32
CA LEU A 25 6.37 2.68 -22.45
C LEU A 25 5.21 1.86 -21.89
N THR A 26 4.69 0.91 -22.66
CA THR A 26 3.62 0.02 -22.21
C THR A 26 4.12 -0.91 -21.11
N ASN A 27 5.30 -1.52 -21.30
CA ASN A 27 5.91 -2.39 -20.29
C ASN A 27 6.27 -1.62 -19.01
N GLU A 28 6.79 -0.39 -19.13
CA GLU A 28 7.07 0.48 -17.99
C GLU A 28 5.78 0.83 -17.22
N LEU A 29 4.68 1.10 -17.94
CA LEU A 29 3.39 1.40 -17.34
C LEU A 29 2.83 0.19 -16.58
N GLU A 30 2.95 -1.01 -17.14
CA GLU A 30 2.52 -2.25 -16.51
C GLU A 30 3.32 -2.53 -15.24
N ALA A 31 4.66 -2.45 -15.31
CA ALA A 31 5.52 -2.62 -14.13
C ALA A 31 5.24 -1.58 -13.03
N ALA A 32 5.01 -0.32 -13.41
CA ALA A 32 4.65 0.73 -12.47
C ALA A 32 3.27 0.49 -11.83
N SER A 33 2.33 -0.08 -12.59
CA SER A 33 1.00 -0.45 -12.09
C SER A 33 1.08 -1.58 -11.07
N GLU A 34 1.82 -2.66 -11.37
CA GLU A 34 2.05 -3.77 -10.46
C GLU A 34 2.71 -3.30 -9.16
N HIS A 35 3.77 -2.50 -9.28
CA HIS A 35 4.46 -1.94 -8.13
C HIS A 35 3.52 -1.10 -7.26
N ARG A 36 2.68 -0.25 -7.87
CA ARG A 36 1.69 0.55 -7.15
C ARG A 36 0.67 -0.32 -6.41
N GLN A 37 0.23 -1.43 -7.00
CA GLN A 37 -0.70 -2.35 -6.35
C GLN A 37 -0.04 -2.99 -5.12
N GLN A 38 1.21 -3.44 -5.24
CA GLN A 38 1.96 -4.00 -4.12
C GLN A 38 2.16 -2.97 -2.99
N THR A 39 2.59 -1.74 -3.32
CA THR A 39 2.73 -0.67 -2.33
C THR A 39 1.40 -0.35 -1.66
N THR A 40 0.30 -0.33 -2.42
CA THR A 40 -1.04 -0.09 -1.86
C THR A 40 -1.44 -1.18 -0.88
N HIS A 41 -1.13 -2.43 -1.18
CA HIS A 41 -1.37 -3.55 -0.27
C HIS A 41 -0.57 -3.40 1.04
N GLN A 42 0.73 -3.11 0.93
CA GLN A 42 1.60 -2.88 2.10
C GLN A 42 1.11 -1.70 2.96
N LEU A 43 0.67 -0.60 2.34
CA LEU A 43 0.09 0.54 3.06
C LEU A 43 -1.19 0.18 3.80
N LYS A 44 -2.06 -0.65 3.21
CA LYS A 44 -3.26 -1.15 3.89
C LYS A 44 -2.90 -1.99 5.12
N GLN A 45 -1.93 -2.89 4.99
CA GLN A 45 -1.44 -3.70 6.12
C GLN A 45 -0.83 -2.83 7.22
N LEU A 46 -0.03 -1.82 6.85
CA LEU A 46 0.58 -0.90 7.81
C LEU A 46 -0.48 -0.06 8.54
N LYS A 47 -1.46 0.47 7.80
CA LYS A 47 -2.58 1.20 8.37
C LYS A 47 -3.35 0.35 9.37
N HIS A 48 -3.67 -0.89 9.01
CA HIS A 48 -4.34 -1.83 9.91
C HIS A 48 -3.56 -2.04 11.21
N LYS A 49 -2.25 -2.29 11.12
CA LYS A 49 -1.38 -2.43 12.32
C LYS A 49 -1.38 -1.16 13.18
N LEU A 50 -1.37 0.02 12.56
CA LEU A 50 -1.42 1.29 13.26
C LEU A 50 -2.74 1.47 14.02
N ASP A 51 -3.87 1.14 13.39
CA ASP A 51 -5.20 1.21 14.01
C ASP A 51 -5.33 0.23 15.19
N CYS A 52 -4.80 -0.99 15.07
CA CYS A 52 -4.73 -1.95 16.18
C CYS A 52 -3.89 -1.39 17.35
N ASN A 53 -2.70 -0.85 17.07
CA ASN A 53 -1.84 -0.27 18.10
C ASN A 53 -2.50 0.91 18.81
N TRP A 54 -3.19 1.79 18.08
CA TRP A 54 -3.94 2.90 18.68
C TRP A 54 -5.04 2.43 19.60
N THR A 55 -5.73 1.35 19.23
CA THR A 55 -6.75 0.73 20.09
C THR A 55 -6.13 0.24 21.41
N LEU A 56 -4.96 -0.41 21.35
CA LEU A 56 -4.26 -0.88 22.54
C LEU A 56 -3.80 0.27 23.45
N ILE A 57 -3.20 1.31 22.86
CA ILE A 57 -2.75 2.50 23.61
C ILE A 57 -3.93 3.11 24.37
N ARG A 58 -5.06 3.32 23.67
CA ARG A 58 -6.26 3.89 24.29
C ARG A 58 -6.82 2.99 25.41
N ALA A 59 -6.77 1.67 25.23
CA ALA A 59 -7.20 0.74 26.26
C ALA A 59 -6.31 0.81 27.52
N TYR A 60 -4.99 0.95 27.36
CA TYR A 60 -4.08 1.17 28.48
C TYR A 60 -4.31 2.50 29.19
N GLU A 61 -4.58 3.58 28.46
CA GLU A 61 -4.96 4.87 29.05
C GLU A 61 -6.21 4.74 29.93
N VAL A 62 -7.24 4.02 29.44
CA VAL A 62 -8.46 3.75 30.21
C VAL A 62 -8.17 2.91 31.46
N CYS A 63 -7.35 1.85 31.34
CA CYS A 63 -6.96 1.07 32.51
C CYS A 63 -6.22 1.91 33.55
N GLY A 64 -5.34 2.82 33.12
CA GLY A 64 -4.65 3.76 34.00
C GLY A 64 -5.60 4.74 34.70
N GLN A 65 -6.63 5.23 34.00
CA GLN A 65 -7.64 6.11 34.57
C GLN A 65 -8.54 5.40 35.60
N LEU A 66 -8.93 4.16 35.33
CA LEU A 66 -9.84 3.40 36.19
C LEU A 66 -9.14 2.77 37.40
N TYR A 67 -7.90 2.31 37.22
CA TYR A 67 -7.21 1.45 38.18
C TYR A 67 -5.81 1.94 38.54
N GLY A 68 -5.47 3.21 38.28
CA GLY A 68 -4.12 3.76 38.54
C GLY A 68 -3.63 3.62 40.00
N GLU A 69 -4.56 3.57 40.96
CA GLU A 69 -4.25 3.37 42.38
C GLU A 69 -4.39 1.90 42.84
N ASN A 70 -4.85 1.00 41.96
CA ASN A 70 -5.01 -0.42 42.22
C ASN A 70 -4.18 -1.26 41.22
N PRO A 71 -2.92 -1.60 41.58
CA PRO A 71 -2.01 -2.30 40.69
C PRO A 71 -2.55 -3.64 40.14
N ASP A 72 -3.27 -4.40 40.96
CA ASP A 72 -3.77 -5.72 40.57
C ASP A 72 -4.87 -5.61 39.50
N GLU A 73 -5.82 -4.71 39.69
CA GLU A 73 -6.87 -4.45 38.69
C GLU A 73 -6.31 -3.77 37.43
N HIS A 74 -5.30 -2.90 37.59
CA HIS A 74 -4.61 -2.29 36.45
C HIS A 74 -3.94 -3.35 35.55
N VAL A 75 -3.22 -4.31 36.15
CA VAL A 75 -2.58 -5.41 35.41
C VAL A 75 -3.61 -6.30 34.75
N LYS A 76 -4.71 -6.62 35.43
CA LYS A 76 -5.80 -7.43 34.87
C LYS A 76 -6.45 -6.75 33.67
N CYS A 77 -6.82 -5.47 33.80
CA CYS A 77 -7.38 -4.66 32.73
C CYS A 77 -6.43 -4.60 31.52
N SER A 78 -5.15 -4.29 31.76
CA SER A 78 -4.13 -4.19 30.71
C SER A 78 -3.90 -5.54 30.00
N SER A 79 -3.93 -6.64 30.75
CA SER A 79 -3.79 -7.99 30.18
C SER A 79 -4.98 -8.35 29.28
N THR A 80 -6.20 -8.00 29.69
CA THR A 80 -7.40 -8.15 28.85
C THR A 80 -7.29 -7.31 27.59
N ALA A 81 -6.96 -6.02 27.70
CA ALA A 81 -6.79 -5.12 26.56
C ALA A 81 -5.77 -5.65 25.53
N LYS A 82 -4.65 -6.19 26.01
CA LYS A 82 -3.64 -6.82 25.14
C LYS A 82 -4.21 -8.03 24.40
N ASN A 83 -4.91 -8.92 25.11
CA ASN A 83 -5.48 -10.13 24.52
C ASN A 83 -6.55 -9.81 23.47
N ASP A 84 -7.39 -8.81 23.73
CA ASP A 84 -8.45 -8.37 22.81
C ASP A 84 -7.87 -7.86 21.49
N VAL A 85 -6.77 -7.09 21.56
CA VAL A 85 -6.11 -6.52 20.37
C VAL A 85 -5.16 -7.51 19.69
N GLN A 86 -4.76 -8.60 20.35
CA GLN A 86 -3.82 -9.59 19.82
C GLN A 86 -4.27 -10.16 18.46
N SER A 87 -5.58 -10.43 18.32
CA SER A 87 -6.16 -10.92 17.06
C SER A 87 -6.01 -9.91 15.93
N CYS A 88 -6.23 -8.62 16.21
CA CYS A 88 -6.08 -7.50 15.26
C CYS A 88 -4.63 -7.40 14.76
N LEU A 89 -3.66 -7.47 15.68
CA LEU A 89 -2.23 -7.38 15.35
C LEU A 89 -1.74 -8.56 14.48
N ASN A 90 -2.29 -9.76 14.73
CA ASN A 90 -1.90 -10.97 14.02
C ASN A 90 -2.51 -11.07 12.61
N GLN A 91 -3.64 -10.41 12.35
CA GLN A 91 -4.31 -10.43 11.04
C GLN A 91 -3.54 -9.70 9.93
N GLY A 92 -2.56 -8.86 10.27
CA GLY A 92 -1.69 -8.17 9.29
C GLY A 92 -0.45 -8.96 8.87
N VAL A 93 -0.41 -10.27 9.12
CA VAL A 93 0.74 -11.17 8.84
C VAL A 93 0.36 -12.33 7.91
N ALA A 94 -0.92 -12.50 7.56
CA ALA A 94 -1.37 -13.56 6.66
C ALA A 94 -1.27 -13.13 5.19
N GLU A 95 -0.18 -13.56 4.54
CA GLU A 95 -0.18 -14.05 3.16
C GLU A 95 0.27 -15.52 3.19
#